data_AF-A0A4U6LHA6-F1
#
_entry.id   AF-A0A4U6LHA6-F1
#
_cell.length_a   1.000
_cell.length_b   1.000
_cell.length_c   1.000
_cell.angle_alpha   90.00
_cell.angle_beta   90.00
_cell.angle_gamma   90.00
#
_symmetry.space_group_name_H-M   'P 1'
#
loop_
_entity.id
_entity.type
_entity.pdbx_description
1 polymer ?
#
loop_
_entity_poly.entity_id
_entity_poly.type
_entity_poly.pdbx_seq_one_letter_code
_entity_poly.pdbx_strand_id
1 'polypeptide(L)' 'MRFILKEIVLKSKLEMAKTLYANGVSLYYISLATGLSWRVLMSELSFLASHEVIRNNTDARKADFK' A
#
# COMPACT_ATOMS: atom_id res chain seq x y z
N MET A 1 7.06 -12.25 22.69
CA MET A 1 7.09 -12.71 21.27
C MET A 1 5.74 -12.64 20.55
N ARG A 2 4.60 -12.96 21.18
CA ARG A 2 3.27 -13.03 20.51
C ARG A 2 2.79 -11.70 19.87
N PHE A 3 3.16 -10.55 20.44
CA PHE A 3 2.84 -9.22 19.91
C PHE A 3 3.60 -8.91 18.61
N ILE A 4 4.89 -9.22 18.56
CA ILE A 4 5.75 -9.02 17.38
C ILE A 4 5.23 -9.83 16.19
N LEU A 5 4.80 -11.07 16.41
CA LEU A 5 4.31 -11.93 15.33
C LEU A 5 3.02 -11.37 14.68
N LYS A 6 2.11 -10.81 15.48
CA LYS A 6 0.89 -10.17 14.96
C LYS A 6 1.22 -8.96 14.09
N GLU A 7 2.17 -8.15 14.50
CA GLU A 7 2.63 -6.98 13.73
C GLU A 7 3.32 -7.40 12.42
N ILE A 8 4.17 -8.44 12.45
CA ILE A 8 4.82 -8.98 11.26
C ILE A 8 3.74 -9.48 10.28
N VAL A 9 2.79 -10.28 10.75
CA VAL A 9 1.70 -10.79 9.90
C VAL A 9 0.90 -9.66 9.27
N LEU A 10 0.58 -8.61 10.04
CA LEU A 10 -0.13 -7.45 9.52
C LEU A 10 0.70 -6.72 8.45
N LYS A 11 1.98 -6.45 8.72
CA LYS A 11 2.89 -5.80 7.77
C LYS A 11 3.04 -6.61 6.48
N SER A 12 3.21 -7.93 6.56
CA SER A 12 3.32 -8.80 5.38
C SER A 12 2.06 -8.78 4.53
N LYS A 13 0.88 -8.80 5.16
CA LYS A 13 -0.41 -8.68 4.44
C LYS A 13 -0.56 -7.33 3.75
N LEU A 14 -0.13 -6.26 4.41
CA LEU A 14 -0.17 -4.92 3.82
C LEU A 14 0.77 -4.82 2.63
N GLU A 15 2.02 -5.24 2.73
CA GLU A 15 2.95 -5.23 1.59
C GLU A 15 2.41 -6.02 0.39
N MET A 16 1.82 -7.20 0.63
CA MET A 16 1.15 -7.95 -0.43
C MET A 16 -0.01 -7.16 -1.06
N ALA A 17 -0.85 -6.51 -0.26
CA ALA A 17 -1.94 -5.68 -0.77
C ALA A 17 -1.42 -4.53 -1.64
N LYS A 18 -0.32 -3.88 -1.24
CA LYS A 18 0.33 -2.80 -2.01
C LYS A 18 0.81 -3.29 -3.37
N THR A 19 1.54 -4.41 -3.38
CA THR A 19 2.04 -5.00 -4.63
C THR A 19 0.90 -5.37 -5.57
N LEU A 20 -0.18 -5.96 -5.06
CA LEU A 20 -1.33 -6.31 -5.90
C LEU A 20 -2.04 -5.06 -6.43
N TYR A 21 -2.22 -4.03 -5.59
CA TYR A 21 -2.85 -2.77 -6.01
C TYR A 21 -2.03 -2.04 -7.08
N ALA A 22 -0.71 -1.96 -6.91
CA ALA A 22 0.20 -1.35 -7.89
C ALA A 22 0.18 -2.08 -9.25
N ASN A 23 -0.14 -3.37 -9.27
CA ASN A 23 -0.31 -4.16 -10.49
C ASN A 23 -1.74 -4.12 -11.06
N GLY A 24 -2.61 -3.22 -10.55
CA GLY A 24 -3.96 -3.01 -11.08
C GLY A 24 -5.00 -4.05 -10.63
N VAL A 25 -4.70 -4.86 -9.61
CA VAL A 25 -5.66 -5.84 -9.08
C VAL A 25 -6.78 -5.10 -8.34
N SER A 26 -8.03 -5.49 -8.61
CA SER A 26 -9.20 -4.92 -7.92
C SER A 26 -9.14 -5.18 -6.41
N LEU A 27 -9.52 -4.16 -5.63
CA LEU A 27 -9.57 -4.20 -4.17
C LEU A 27 -10.39 -5.37 -3.61
N TYR A 28 -11.41 -5.83 -4.35
CA TYR A 28 -12.18 -7.03 -3.98
C TYR A 28 -11.30 -8.28 -3.88
N TYR A 29 -10.47 -8.53 -4.90
CA TYR A 29 -9.57 -9.68 -4.94
C TYR A 29 -8.40 -9.53 -3.96
N ILE A 30 -7.94 -8.29 -3.73
CA ILE A 30 -6.93 -8.01 -2.72
C ILE A 30 -7.46 -8.34 -1.31
N SER A 31 -8.70 -7.95 -1.01
CA SER A 31 -9.35 -8.26 0.27
C SER A 31 -9.46 -9.77 0.49
N LEU A 32 -9.86 -10.52 -0.54
CA LEU A 32 -9.92 -11.98 -0.50
C LEU A 32 -8.54 -12.62 -0.24
N ALA A 33 -7.50 -12.20 -0.96
CA ALA A 33 -6.17 -12.80 -0.87
C ALA A 33 -5.45 -12.48 0.45
N THR A 34 -5.62 -11.28 0.98
CA THR A 34 -4.91 -10.82 2.19
C THR A 34 -5.70 -11.03 3.48
N GLY A 35 -7.03 -11.22 3.35
CA GLY A 35 -7.96 -11.23 4.48
C GLY A 35 -8.05 -9.88 5.20
N LEU A 36 -7.61 -8.79 4.55
CA LEU A 36 -7.75 -7.44 5.07
C LEU A 36 -9.14 -6.89 4.74
N SER A 37 -9.73 -6.17 5.69
CA SER A 37 -11.02 -5.54 5.46
C SER A 37 -10.88 -4.35 4.51
N TRP A 38 -11.97 -4.02 3.83
CA TRP A 38 -12.05 -2.85 2.96
C TRP A 38 -11.59 -1.56 3.65
N ARG A 39 -11.92 -1.39 4.94
CA ARG A 39 -11.52 -0.21 5.72
C ARG A 39 -10.00 -0.10 5.89
N VAL A 40 -9.33 -1.22 6.17
CA VAL A 40 -7.87 -1.26 6.30
C VAL A 40 -7.22 -1.00 4.96
N LEU A 41 -7.71 -1.65 3.90
CA LEU A 41 -7.22 -1.43 2.53
C LEU A 41 -7.38 0.03 2.11
N MET A 42 -8.51 0.67 2.39
CA MET A 42 -8.72 2.08 2.05
C MET A 42 -7.83 3.03 2.86
N SER A 43 -7.66 2.80 4.16
CA SER A 43 -6.80 3.64 4.99
C SER A 43 -5.34 3.55 4.52
N GLU A 44 -4.84 2.32 4.31
CA GLU A 44 -3.43 2.05 4.04
C GLU A 44 -3.06 2.29 2.57
N LEU A 45 -3.94 1.95 1.62
CA LEU A 45 -3.69 2.20 0.19
C LEU A 45 -3.96 3.65 -0.21
N SER A 46 -4.94 4.34 0.38
CA SER A 46 -5.14 5.79 0.10
C SER A 46 -3.99 6.63 0.63
N PHE A 47 -3.40 6.21 1.77
CA PHE A 47 -2.16 6.80 2.25
C PHE A 47 -1.05 6.68 1.20
N LEU A 48 -0.89 5.51 0.57
CA LEU A 48 0.11 5.31 -0.49
C LEU A 48 -0.22 6.08 -1.76
N ALA A 49 -1.46 6.10 -2.23
CA ALA A 49 -1.83 6.89 -3.39
C ALA A 49 -1.53 8.38 -3.17
N SER A 50 -1.79 8.89 -1.95
CA SER A 50 -1.44 10.27 -1.58
C SER A 50 0.07 10.50 -1.53
N HIS A 51 0.84 9.53 -1.04
CA HIS A 51 2.30 9.64 -0.90
C HIS A 51 3.08 9.37 -2.20
N GLU A 52 2.61 8.47 -3.07
CA GLU A 52 3.17 8.26 -4.41
C GLU A 52 2.90 9.46 -5.31
N VAL A 53 1.73 10.11 -5.20
CA VAL A 53 1.49 11.39 -5.89
C VAL A 53 2.48 12.45 -5.41
N ILE A 54 2.75 12.55 -4.10
CA ILE A 54 3.75 13.50 -3.58
C ILE A 54 5.16 13.13 -4.07
N ARG A 55 5.55 11.85 -4.02
CA ARG A 55 6.87 11.40 -4.45
C ARG A 55 7.10 11.63 -5.95
N ASN A 56 6.13 11.27 -6.80
CA ASN A 56 6.21 11.52 -8.24
C ASN A 56 6.27 13.01 -8.56
N ASN A 57 5.57 13.87 -7.81
CA ASN A 57 5.62 15.32 -7.99
C ASN A 57 6.96 15.92 -7.48
N THR A 58 7.62 15.27 -6.52
CA THR A 58 8.93 15.69 -6.01
C THR A 58 10.06 15.25 -6.94
N ASP A 59 9.97 14.05 -7.51
CA ASP A 59 10.91 13.55 -8.51
C ASP A 59 10.77 14.31 -9.84
N ALA A 60 9.55 14.66 -10.27
CA ALA A 60 9.31 15.51 -11.44
C ALA A 60 9.93 16.91 -11.28
N ARG A 61 9.81 17.53 -10.10
CA ARG A 61 10.41 18.85 -9.80
C ARG A 61 11.94 18.84 -9.76
N LYS A 62 12.57 17.67 -9.58
CA LYS A 62 14.04 17.53 -9.67
C LYS A 62 14.53 17.35 -11.11
N ALA A 63 13.67 16.93 -12.04
CA ALA A 63 14.04 16.76 -13.44
C ALA A 63 14.13 18.10 -14.20
N ASP A 64 13.48 19.15 -13.72
CA ASP A 64 13.48 20.49 -14.34
C ASP A 64 14.69 21.37 -13.95
N PHE A 65 15.58 20.89 -13.08
CA PHE A 65 16.85 21.55 -12.73
C PHE A 65 18.03 20.74 -13.23
N LYS A 66 18.21 20.64 -14.54
CA LYS A 66 19.49 20.26 -15.14
C LYS A 66 19.73 20.96 -16.46
#